data_AF-A0A853FL29-F1
#
_entry.id   AF-A0A853FL29-F1
#
_cell.length_a   1.000
_cell.length_b   1.000
_cell.length_c   1.000
_cell.angle_alpha   90.00
_cell.angle_beta   90.00
_cell.angle_gamma   90.00
#
_symmetry.space_group_name_H-M   'P 1'
#
loop_
_entity.id
_entity.type
_entity.pdbx_description
1 polymer ?
#
loop_
_entity_poly.entity_id
_entity_poly.type
_entity_poly.pdbx_seq_one_letter_code
_entity_poly.pdbx_strand_id
1 'polypeptide(L)' 'MDQWKSWLDRALREFEALKAEERALLDALREAERTEDFALRIRAREQWFEARAKVITLNEQIVQHLNSQPPR' A
#
# COMPACT_ATOMS: atom_id res chain seq x y z
N MET A 1 9.78 24.99 -3.21
CA MET A 1 10.45 23.74 -2.77
C MET A 1 9.76 23.11 -1.55
N ASP A 2 9.36 23.88 -0.54
CA ASP A 2 8.82 23.32 0.72
C ASP A 2 7.55 22.49 0.57
N GLN A 3 6.62 22.88 -0.31
CA GLN A 3 5.41 22.11 -0.56
C GLN A 3 5.69 20.76 -1.25
N TRP A 4 6.66 20.73 -2.17
CA TRP A 4 7.05 19.49 -2.86
C TRP A 4 7.66 18.48 -1.89
N LYS A 5 8.57 18.94 -1.01
CA LYS A 5 9.19 18.09 0.02
C LYS A 5 8.19 17.62 1.07
N SER A 6 7.35 18.53 1.57
CA SER A 6 6.30 18.22 2.56
C SER A 6 5.32 17.16 2.05
N TRP A 7 4.90 17.27 0.78
CA TRP A 7 4.07 16.24 0.16
C TRP A 7 4.80 14.89 0.11
N LEU A 8 6.07 14.87 -0.32
CA LEU A 8 6.85 13.64 -0.44
C LEU A 8 7.04 12.96 0.92
N ASP A 9 7.38 13.72 1.95
CA ASP A 9 7.55 13.20 3.31
C ASP A 9 6.25 12.58 3.84
N ARG A 10 5.11 13.23 3.58
CA ARG A 10 3.80 12.68 3.95
C ARG A 10 3.49 11.41 3.17
N ALA A 11 3.69 11.42 1.85
CA ALA A 11 3.44 10.28 0.99
C ALA A 11 4.30 9.07 1.37
N LEU A 12 5.57 9.28 1.74
CA LEU A 12 6.45 8.22 2.22
C LEU A 12 5.96 7.59 3.53
N ARG A 13 5.51 8.40 4.50
CA ARG A 13 4.93 7.88 5.75
C ARG A 13 3.63 7.10 5.51
N GLU A 14 2.78 7.60 4.62
CA GLU A 14 1.55 6.91 4.24
C GLU A 14 1.86 5.59 3.52
N PHE A 15 2.87 5.58 2.66
CA PHE A 15 3.33 4.38 1.98
C PHE A 15 3.86 3.33 2.96
N GLU A 16 4.65 3.73 3.96
CA GLU A 16 5.10 2.83 5.03
C GLU A 16 3.92 2.21 5.79
N ALA A 17 2.92 3.02 6.14
CA ALA A 17 1.71 2.53 6.82
C ALA A 17 0.93 1.52 5.94
N LEU A 18 0.74 1.82 4.66
CA LEU A 18 0.06 0.92 3.72
C LEU A 18 0.84 -0.38 3.49
N LYS A 19 2.18 -0.34 3.48
CA LYS A 19 3.02 -1.54 3.40
C LYS A 19 2.88 -2.43 4.64
N ALA A 20 2.78 -1.83 5.83
CA ALA A 20 2.53 -2.57 7.06
C ALA A 20 1.13 -3.21 7.05
N GLU A 21 0.10 -2.49 6.60
CA GLU A 21 -1.26 -3.01 6.44
C GLU A 21 -1.32 -4.16 5.42
N GLU A 22 -0.75 -3.97 4.23
CA GLU A 22 -0.66 -5.01 3.20
C GLU A 22 0.00 -6.28 3.76
N ARG A 23 1.05 -6.12 4.59
CA ARG A 23 1.73 -7.25 5.18
C ARG A 23 0.86 -7.98 6.21
N ALA A 24 0.19 -7.24 7.09
CA ALA A 24 -0.73 -7.81 8.06
C ALA A 24 -1.86 -8.59 7.38
N LEU A 25 -2.43 -8.05 6.30
CA LEU A 25 -3.47 -8.71 5.51
C LEU A 25 -2.95 -9.94 4.77
N LEU A 26 -1.71 -9.92 4.26
CA LEU A 26 -1.09 -11.09 3.65
C LEU A 26 -0.92 -12.23 4.66
N ASP A 27 -0.47 -11.90 5.88
CA ASP A 27 -0.30 -12.89 6.94
C ASP A 27 -1.68 -13.42 7.40
N ALA A 28 -2.71 -12.58 7.50
CA ALA A 28 -4.09 -13.02 7.75
C ALA A 28 -4.66 -13.92 6.64
N LEU A 29 -4.38 -13.60 5.37
CA LEU A 29 -4.74 -14.43 4.22
C LEU A 29 -4.08 -15.81 4.30
N ARG A 30 -2.79 -15.88 4.65
CA ARG A 30 -2.08 -17.15 4.82
C ARG A 30 -2.70 -18.02 5.90
N GLU A 31 -3.15 -17.43 7.00
CA GLU A 31 -3.88 -18.16 8.03
C GLU A 31 -5.26 -18.61 7.55
N ALA A 32 -6.01 -17.73 6.85
CA ALA A 32 -7.29 -18.10 6.26
C ALA A 32 -7.18 -19.26 5.25
N GLU A 33 -6.11 -19.30 4.45
CA GLU A 33 -5.86 -20.38 3.47
C GLU A 33 -5.60 -21.74 4.12
N ARG A 34 -5.22 -21.79 5.40
CA ARG A 34 -5.09 -23.03 6.18
C ARG A 34 -6.42 -23.56 6.69
N THR A 35 -7.48 -22.77 6.63
CA THR A 35 -8.83 -23.17 7.05
C THR A 35 -9.63 -23.73 5.87
N GLU A 36 -10.60 -24.59 6.15
CA GLU A 36 -11.53 -25.09 5.13
C GLU A 36 -12.64 -24.08 4.79
N ASP A 37 -12.67 -22.91 5.46
CA ASP A 37 -13.68 -21.88 5.24
C ASP A 37 -13.44 -21.13 3.91
N PHE A 38 -14.30 -21.39 2.93
CA PHE A 38 -14.24 -20.74 1.63
C PHE A 38 -14.55 -19.24 1.69
N ALA A 39 -15.56 -18.84 2.46
CA ALA A 39 -15.99 -17.45 2.54
C ALA A 39 -14.92 -16.57 3.19
N LEU A 40 -14.27 -17.09 4.23
CA LEU A 40 -13.14 -16.43 4.89
C LEU A 40 -11.97 -16.22 3.92
N ARG A 41 -11.60 -17.26 3.14
CA ARG A 41 -10.51 -17.19 2.16
C ARG A 41 -10.75 -16.13 1.08
N ILE A 42 -11.96 -16.07 0.52
CA ILE A 42 -12.29 -15.07 -0.50
C ILE A 42 -12.23 -13.66 0.07
N ARG A 43 -12.84 -13.43 1.25
CA ARG A 43 -12.81 -12.12 1.90
C ARG A 43 -11.38 -11.66 2.21
N ALA A 44 -10.54 -12.56 2.75
CA ALA A 44 -9.15 -12.24 3.05
C ALA A 44 -8.35 -11.91 1.77
N ARG A 45 -8.61 -12.60 0.65
CA ARG A 45 -7.99 -12.27 -0.65
C ARG A 45 -8.42 -10.90 -1.15
N GLU A 46 -9.71 -10.60 -1.13
CA GLU A 46 -10.24 -9.30 -1.56
C GLU A 46 -9.58 -8.17 -0.77
N GLN A 47 -9.54 -8.27 0.57
CA GLN A 47 -8.91 -7.29 1.44
C GLN A 47 -7.42 -7.09 1.10
N TRP A 48 -6.67 -8.19 0.93
CA TRP A 48 -5.26 -8.11 0.57
C TRP A 48 -5.04 -7.47 -0.82
N PHE A 49 -5.86 -7.83 -1.82
CA PHE A 49 -5.78 -7.24 -3.14
C PHE A 49 -6.09 -5.74 -3.13
N GLU A 50 -7.10 -5.30 -2.38
CA GLU A 50 -7.41 -3.88 -2.23
C GLU A 50 -6.26 -3.11 -1.59
N ALA A 51 -5.67 -3.63 -0.52
CA ALA A 51 -4.51 -3.01 0.12
C ALA A 51 -3.30 -2.93 -0.83
N ARG A 52 -3.04 -4.02 -1.57
CA ARG A 52 -1.97 -4.06 -2.58
C ARG A 52 -2.18 -3.05 -3.70
N ALA A 53 -3.41 -2.86 -4.16
CA ALA A 53 -3.73 -1.85 -5.16
C ALA A 53 -3.41 -0.44 -4.65
N LYS A 54 -3.80 -0.11 -3.41
CA LYS A 54 -3.48 1.19 -2.78
C LYS A 54 -1.96 1.42 -2.69
N VAL A 55 -1.20 0.41 -2.29
CA VAL A 55 0.28 0.47 -2.24
C VAL A 55 0.86 0.78 -3.61
N ILE A 56 0.41 0.08 -4.66
CA ILE A 56 0.89 0.29 -6.04
C ILE A 56 0.57 1.72 -6.49
N THR A 57 -0.68 2.16 -6.32
CA THR A 57 -1.10 3.52 -6.72
C THR A 57 -0.31 4.60 -6.02
N LEU A 58 -0.09 4.51 -4.70
CA LEU A 58 0.70 5.52 -3.99
C LEU A 58 2.17 5.51 -4.41
N ASN A 59 2.74 4.33 -4.66
CA ASN A 59 4.10 4.22 -5.20
C ASN A 59 4.24 4.89 -6.56
N GLU A 60 3.27 4.69 -7.47
CA GLU A 60 3.24 5.35 -8.78
C GLU A 60 3.17 6.88 -8.62
N GLN A 61 2.34 7.39 -7.71
CA GLN A 61 2.25 8.82 -7.41
C GLN A 61 3.59 9.37 -6.90
N ILE A 62 4.27 8.66 -5.99
CA ILE A 62 5.59 9.05 -5.48
C ILE A 62 6.60 9.12 -6.62
N VAL A 63 6.68 8.10 -7.47
CA VAL A 63 7.60 8.08 -8.62
C VAL A 63 7.31 9.23 -9.59
N GLN A 64 6.04 9.49 -9.89
CA GLN A 64 5.64 10.62 -10.73
C GLN A 64 6.04 11.97 -10.10
N HIS A 65 5.86 12.13 -8.80
CA HIS A 65 6.22 13.34 -8.06
C HIS A 65 7.74 13.56 -7.99
N LEU A 66 8.52 12.48 -7.91
CA LEU A 66 9.99 12.52 -8.02
C LEU A 66 10.43 12.99 -9.41
N ASN A 67 9.78 12.53 -10.46
CA ASN A 67 10.07 12.93 -11.84
C ASN A 67 9.68 14.40 -12.13
N SER A 68 8.77 14.98 -11.35
CA SER A 68 8.36 16.39 -11.46
C SER A 68 9.13 17.33 -10.53
N GLN A 69 10.31 16.91 -10.05
CA GLN A 69 11.15 17.71 -9.17
C GLN A 69 11.39 19.13 -9.73
N PRO A 70 11.12 20.20 -8.95
CA PRO A 70 11.43 21.56 -9.37
C PRO A 70 12.94 21.73 -9.62
N PRO A 71 13.36 22.55 -10.61
CA PRO A 71 14.76 22.85 -10.84
C PRO A 71 15.41 23.42 -9.57
N ARG A 72 16.68 23.04 -9.34
CA ARG A 72 17.47 23.41 -8.16
C ARG A 72 17.81 24.89 -8.13
#